data_AF-A0A671W4N5-F1
#
_entry.id   AF-A0A671W4N5-F1
#
_cell.length_a   1.000
_cell.length_b   1.000
_cell.length_c   1.000
_cell.angle_alpha   90.00
_cell.angle_beta   90.00
_cell.angle_gamma   90.00
#
_symmetry.space_group_name_H-M   'P 1'
#
loop_
_entity.id
_entity.type
_entity.pdbx_description
1 polymer ?
#
loop_
_entity_poly.entity_id
_entity_poly.type
_entity_poly.pdbx_seq_one_letter_code
_entity_poly.pdbx_strand_id
1 'polypeptide(L)'
;MPSCGWLLVLSLAALTGIAVGAEGTERNCSLSPPYLPSTAVNTTLRLQELRERMRPLNISAYIIPGTDAHLSEYIAPRDNRVAFMTGFTGSAGTAVVTQTKAALWTDSRYWVQAERQMDCNWELEKDGRGDLITPHRLFTCNRSLKSIPANLVDQVWTERPPIPPDHLTQRTWQMKVDHIRNQMRDNPYEPTALLLSALDETAWLFNLRGNDIPYNPFFYSYTLLTMDDIWLFVHLDRVTDELKEYLNASCVGSLCVQLKSYDTVRDDLQKYVAQPGVKVWIGTEYTNYALYELITPEKLMTSSYSPVLTTKAVKDETEQRILRDAHVRDAVAVIQLLMWLEKAVPEGKETELTAAEYVNNCRSKQKDSRGPSFETISASGPNAALAHYSPTEESSRRLTVDEMYLVDSGGQYLDGTTDITRTVHWGTPTDMQREAFTRVLMGNIEISRTIFPSGTRGANMEMLGRRALWQVGLNYGHGTGHGVGNYFGVHEWPVGFQTNNIPFRSGMFTSIEPGYYKDNDFGIRIEDVAVIVPVQTKYGHNYLTFDTVSLVPYDRKLIDTSLLSSEQLKWLDNYYETIRRLMGPELDRQGLHEEKAWMLKHTEPFMESGSSASVCSSSMTLIALAIALLQNII
;
A
#
# COMPACT_ATOMS: atom_id res chain seq x y z
N MET A 1 0.94 -11.38 51.51
CA MET A 1 1.78 -12.42 52.16
C MET A 1 1.39 -13.77 51.61
N PRO A 2 2.36 -14.67 51.39
CA PRO A 2 2.42 -15.52 50.19
C PRO A 2 2.36 -17.03 50.51
N SER A 3 2.08 -17.83 49.49
CA SER A 3 2.50 -19.24 49.38
C SER A 3 2.98 -19.42 47.94
N CYS A 4 4.27 -19.31 47.61
CA CYS A 4 5.33 -20.26 47.89
C CYS A 4 5.04 -21.65 47.29
N GLY A 5 5.62 -21.89 46.12
CA GLY A 5 5.58 -23.16 45.40
C GLY A 5 6.70 -23.22 44.37
N TRP A 6 7.90 -23.61 44.85
CA TRP A 6 8.95 -24.36 44.15
C TRP A 6 10.06 -23.59 43.39
N LEU A 7 11.16 -23.40 44.12
CA LEU A 7 12.56 -23.45 43.68
C LEU A 7 12.96 -24.93 43.44
N LEU A 8 13.50 -25.25 42.26
CA LEU A 8 14.56 -26.25 42.01
C LEU A 8 14.71 -26.43 40.49
N VAL A 9 15.76 -25.83 39.91
CA VAL A 9 16.82 -26.48 39.10
C VAL A 9 17.75 -25.35 38.62
N LEU A 10 18.85 -25.18 39.36
CA LEU A 10 20.05 -24.46 38.94
C LEU A 10 21.22 -25.34 39.37
N SER A 11 21.71 -26.21 38.48
CA SER A 11 23.06 -26.80 38.56
C SER A 11 23.30 -27.81 37.42
N LEU A 12 23.53 -27.35 36.19
CA LEU A 12 24.36 -28.04 35.18
C LEU A 12 24.47 -27.20 33.89
N ALA A 13 25.20 -26.09 33.96
CA ALA A 13 25.76 -25.40 32.81
C ALA A 13 27.01 -24.62 33.24
N ALA A 14 27.89 -25.30 33.97
CA ALA A 14 29.29 -24.91 34.08
C ALA A 14 30.05 -26.13 33.57
N LEU A 15 30.86 -25.91 32.52
CA LEU A 15 31.68 -26.85 31.73
C LEU A 15 31.07 -27.14 30.34
N THR A 16 31.82 -26.71 29.31
CA THR A 16 31.43 -26.42 27.91
C THR A 16 30.64 -25.10 27.83
N GLY A 17 31.20 -23.94 27.46
CA GLY A 17 32.20 -23.69 26.43
C GLY A 17 31.49 -23.07 25.23
N ILE A 18 31.17 -21.78 25.33
CA ILE A 18 30.67 -20.88 24.28
C ILE A 18 29.29 -21.27 23.72
N ALA A 19 28.23 -20.77 24.36
CA ALA A 19 27.04 -20.37 23.61
C ALA A 19 27.31 -18.93 23.12
N VAL A 20 27.57 -18.78 21.82
CA VAL A 20 27.56 -17.47 21.17
C VAL A 20 26.18 -16.89 21.42
N GLY A 21 26.13 -15.77 22.14
CA GLY A 21 24.90 -15.11 22.50
C GLY A 21 24.11 -14.78 21.24
N ALA A 22 22.84 -15.17 21.21
CA ALA A 22 21.88 -14.44 20.42
C ALA A 22 21.79 -13.05 21.08
N GLU A 23 22.57 -12.08 20.59
CA GLU A 23 22.33 -10.67 20.91
C GLU A 23 20.89 -10.38 20.50
N GLY A 24 20.03 -10.07 21.47
CA GLY A 24 18.64 -9.75 21.19
C GLY A 24 18.58 -8.57 20.23
N THR A 25 17.82 -8.67 19.15
CA THR A 25 17.78 -7.61 18.12
C THR A 25 16.94 -6.39 18.53
N GLU A 26 16.31 -6.42 19.70
CA GLU A 26 15.40 -5.37 20.20
C GLU A 26 16.04 -4.63 21.38
N ARG A 27 15.71 -3.34 21.55
CA ARG A 27 16.22 -2.53 22.67
C ARG A 27 15.82 -3.11 24.02
N ASN A 28 16.74 -3.05 24.99
CA ASN A 28 16.47 -3.43 26.38
C ASN A 28 16.90 -2.31 27.33
N CYS A 29 15.93 -1.47 27.67
CA CYS A 29 16.11 -0.31 28.56
C CYS A 29 16.15 -0.66 30.06
N SER A 30 15.99 -1.93 30.43
CA SER A 30 16.11 -2.40 31.83
C SER A 30 17.55 -2.66 32.28
N LEU A 31 18.50 -2.71 31.34
CA LEU A 31 19.92 -2.94 31.61
C LEU A 31 20.64 -1.63 31.97
N SER A 32 21.81 -1.75 32.62
CA SER A 32 22.69 -0.62 32.93
C SER A 32 24.14 -0.92 32.50
N PRO A 33 24.65 -0.31 31.41
CA PRO A 33 23.93 0.59 30.50
C PRO A 33 22.83 -0.14 29.71
N PRO A 34 21.80 0.58 29.22
CA PRO A 34 20.79 0.02 28.33
C PRO A 34 21.43 -0.64 27.11
N TYR A 35 20.85 -1.75 26.65
CA TYR A 35 21.19 -2.32 25.36
C TYR A 35 20.38 -1.63 24.26
N LEU A 36 21.06 -1.12 23.25
CA LEU A 36 20.46 -0.53 22.06
C LEU A 36 21.01 -1.24 20.81
N PRO A 37 20.16 -1.65 19.86
CA PRO A 37 20.59 -2.16 18.56
C PRO A 37 21.44 -1.11 17.83
N SER A 38 22.33 -1.56 16.93
CA SER A 38 23.15 -0.66 16.11
C SER A 38 22.32 0.28 15.21
N THR A 39 21.09 -0.13 14.91
CA THR A 39 20.10 0.64 14.15
C THR A 39 19.41 1.74 14.98
N ALA A 40 19.61 1.78 16.30
CA ALA A 40 18.96 2.75 17.17
C ALA A 40 19.63 4.13 17.06
N VAL A 41 18.81 5.18 16.96
CA VAL A 41 19.29 6.58 16.87
C VAL A 41 19.23 7.24 18.25
N ASN A 42 20.34 7.83 18.71
CA ASN A 42 20.34 8.64 19.94
C ASN A 42 19.69 10.01 19.69
N THR A 43 18.57 10.26 20.38
CA THR A 43 17.70 11.43 20.22
C THR A 43 17.76 12.41 21.40
N THR A 44 18.65 12.19 22.37
CA THR A 44 18.71 12.94 23.64
C THR A 44 18.77 14.45 23.44
N LEU A 45 19.69 14.93 22.60
CA LEU A 45 19.85 16.37 22.32
C LEU A 45 18.63 16.95 21.59
N ARG A 46 18.09 16.21 20.61
CA ARG A 46 16.90 16.63 19.83
C ARG A 46 15.69 16.87 20.75
N LEU A 47 15.47 15.96 21.70
CA LEU A 47 14.40 16.09 22.70
C LEU A 47 14.63 17.26 23.66
N GLN A 48 15.87 17.50 24.08
CA GLN A 48 16.20 18.63 24.95
C GLN A 48 15.86 19.95 24.25
N GLU A 49 16.34 20.15 23.02
CA GLU A 49 16.11 21.37 22.25
C GLU A 49 14.63 21.61 21.96
N LEU A 50 13.88 20.57 21.59
CA LEU A 50 12.43 20.68 21.38
C LEU A 50 11.71 21.14 22.65
N ARG A 51 12.05 20.56 23.82
CA ARG A 51 11.47 20.95 25.12
C ARG A 51 11.80 22.40 25.47
N GLU A 52 13.00 22.87 25.15
CA GLU A 52 13.38 24.28 25.33
C GLU A 52 12.51 25.22 24.48
N ARG A 53 12.15 24.83 23.25
CA ARG A 53 11.21 25.59 22.39
C ARG A 53 9.76 25.51 22.85
N MET A 54 9.35 24.43 23.51
CA MET A 54 8.00 24.26 24.07
C MET A 54 7.73 25.20 25.26
N ARG A 55 8.73 25.44 26.13
CA ARG A 55 8.58 26.25 27.36
C ARG A 55 8.00 27.66 27.14
N PRO A 56 8.54 28.51 26.24
CA PRO A 56 8.02 29.87 26.04
C PRO A 56 6.60 29.90 25.46
N LEU A 57 6.14 28.82 24.82
CA LEU A 57 4.80 28.71 24.26
C LEU A 57 3.74 28.25 25.27
N ASN A 58 4.17 27.92 26.50
CA ASN A 58 3.37 27.40 27.59
C ASN A 58 2.57 26.15 27.20
N ILE A 59 3.20 25.21 26.48
CA ILE A 59 2.58 23.95 26.07
C ILE A 59 3.13 22.76 26.89
N SER A 60 2.22 21.89 27.32
CA SER A 60 2.56 20.69 28.10
C SER A 60 2.97 19.49 27.26
N ALA A 61 2.49 19.45 26.01
CA ALA A 61 2.77 18.40 25.03
C ALA A 61 2.84 18.99 23.63
N TYR A 62 3.62 18.35 22.76
CA TYR A 62 3.75 18.66 21.34
C TYR A 62 3.52 17.37 20.54
N ILE A 63 2.63 17.43 19.55
CA ILE A 63 2.25 16.29 18.71
C ILE A 63 2.95 16.45 17.37
N ILE A 64 3.61 15.38 16.94
CA ILE A 64 4.37 15.30 15.69
C ILE A 64 3.75 14.17 14.88
N PRO A 65 2.83 14.49 13.95
CA PRO A 65 2.21 13.47 13.11
C PRO A 65 3.23 12.99 12.06
N GLY A 66 3.14 11.72 11.68
CA GLY A 66 3.99 11.10 10.64
C GLY A 66 3.51 11.42 9.22
N THR A 67 3.20 12.68 8.95
CA THR A 67 2.66 13.14 7.67
C THR A 67 3.12 14.55 7.33
N ASP A 68 2.99 14.94 6.07
CA ASP A 68 3.21 16.31 5.58
C ASP A 68 1.91 17.16 5.60
N ALA A 69 1.97 18.37 5.03
CA ALA A 69 0.84 19.30 4.96
C ALA A 69 -0.31 18.82 4.04
N HIS A 70 -0.06 17.80 3.22
CA HIS A 70 -0.98 17.27 2.21
C HIS A 70 -1.53 15.89 2.56
N LEU A 71 -1.20 15.39 3.75
CA LEU A 71 -1.59 14.07 4.20
C LEU A 71 -1.05 12.95 3.29
N SER A 72 0.16 13.17 2.73
CA SER A 72 0.85 12.20 1.88
C SER A 72 1.24 10.96 2.69
N GLU A 73 1.04 9.78 2.12
CA GLU A 73 1.43 8.51 2.73
C GLU A 73 2.96 8.34 2.78
N TYR A 74 3.61 8.47 1.62
CA TYR A 74 5.06 8.65 1.56
C TYR A 74 5.35 10.12 1.73
N ILE A 75 6.30 10.43 2.60
CA ILE A 75 6.68 11.80 2.91
C ILE A 75 8.08 12.08 2.38
N ALA A 76 8.26 13.27 1.80
CA ALA A 76 9.58 13.73 1.41
C ALA A 76 10.52 13.76 2.63
N PRO A 77 11.84 13.52 2.45
CA PRO A 77 12.80 13.56 3.55
C PRO A 77 12.69 14.84 4.39
N ARG A 78 12.43 16.00 3.78
CA ARG A 78 12.26 17.29 4.47
C ARG A 78 11.06 17.37 5.42
N ASP A 79 10.08 16.49 5.28
CA ASP A 79 8.87 16.47 6.10
C ASP A 79 8.83 15.28 7.06
N ASN A 80 9.83 14.38 7.00
CA ASN A 80 9.96 13.23 7.89
C ASN A 80 10.44 13.58 9.31
N ARG A 81 9.63 14.40 9.99
CA ARG A 81 9.89 14.93 11.33
C ARG A 81 9.83 13.86 12.41
N VAL A 82 9.00 12.83 12.22
CA VAL A 82 8.96 11.68 13.15
C VAL A 82 10.28 10.93 13.10
N ALA A 83 10.80 10.57 11.92
CA ALA A 83 12.10 9.90 11.82
C ALA A 83 13.22 10.76 12.38
N PHE A 84 13.24 12.06 12.10
CA PHE A 84 14.22 12.96 12.70
C PHE A 84 14.13 12.97 14.24
N MET A 85 12.93 13.06 14.82
CA MET A 85 12.81 13.16 16.29
C MET A 85 13.01 11.83 17.01
N THR A 86 12.69 10.70 16.39
CA THR A 86 12.59 9.39 17.05
C THR A 86 13.65 8.37 16.61
N GLY A 87 14.19 8.51 15.39
CA GLY A 87 14.94 7.46 14.70
C GLY A 87 14.07 6.45 13.94
N PHE A 88 12.76 6.39 14.21
CA PHE A 88 11.84 5.46 13.58
C PHE A 88 11.47 5.88 12.15
N THR A 89 11.70 4.98 11.18
CA THR A 89 11.53 5.25 9.74
C THR A 89 10.32 4.58 9.10
N GLY A 90 9.43 3.96 9.88
CA GLY A 90 8.19 3.39 9.34
C GLY A 90 7.24 4.45 8.81
N SER A 91 6.39 4.11 7.82
CA SER A 91 5.51 5.09 7.16
C SER A 91 4.31 5.52 8.00
N ALA A 92 3.97 4.76 9.06
CA ALA A 92 2.88 5.10 9.96
C ALA A 92 3.41 5.34 11.38
N GLY A 93 3.20 6.55 11.91
CA GLY A 93 3.52 6.83 13.30
C GLY A 93 3.08 8.22 13.75
N THR A 94 2.77 8.38 15.03
CA THR A 94 2.57 9.69 15.65
C THR A 94 3.40 9.78 16.91
N ALA A 95 4.28 10.77 16.98
CA ALA A 95 5.11 11.04 18.15
C ALA A 95 4.47 12.11 19.03
N VAL A 96 4.56 11.95 20.34
CA VAL A 96 4.13 12.94 21.32
C VAL A 96 5.28 13.19 22.29
N VAL A 97 5.68 14.46 22.40
CA VAL A 97 6.73 14.89 23.33
C VAL A 97 6.11 15.75 24.42
N THR A 98 6.36 15.39 25.66
CA THR A 98 6.04 16.20 26.84
C THR A 98 7.32 16.79 27.42
N GLN A 99 7.19 17.60 28.48
CA GLN A 99 8.36 18.13 29.20
C GLN A 99 9.25 17.05 29.83
N THR A 100 8.73 15.83 30.07
CA THR A 100 9.46 14.78 30.79
C THR A 100 9.48 13.42 30.11
N LYS A 101 8.56 13.15 29.16
CA LYS A 101 8.43 11.89 28.43
C LYS A 101 8.33 12.10 26.92
N ALA A 102 8.59 11.06 26.14
CA ALA A 102 8.33 10.99 24.71
C ALA A 102 7.75 9.61 24.37
N ALA A 103 6.75 9.55 23.50
CA ALA A 103 6.09 8.31 23.11
C ALA A 103 5.77 8.30 21.61
N LEU A 104 5.84 7.11 21.00
CA LEU A 104 5.50 6.87 19.59
C LEU A 104 4.37 5.85 19.52
N TRP A 105 3.29 6.20 18.83
CA TRP A 105 2.23 5.27 18.44
C TRP A 105 2.46 4.79 17.01
N THR A 106 2.41 3.49 16.79
CA THR A 106 2.43 2.88 15.45
C THR A 106 1.65 1.56 15.46
N ASP A 107 1.26 1.09 14.27
CA ASP A 107 0.48 -0.13 14.12
C ASP A 107 1.38 -1.39 14.09
N SER A 108 0.74 -2.57 14.07
CA SER A 108 1.41 -3.86 14.20
C SER A 108 2.43 -4.17 13.12
N ARG A 109 2.40 -3.47 11.97
CA ARG A 109 3.41 -3.64 10.91
C ARG A 109 4.80 -3.19 11.38
N TYR A 110 4.86 -2.33 12.39
CA TYR A 110 6.05 -1.55 12.73
C TYR A 110 6.56 -1.73 14.16
N TRP A 111 5.92 -2.55 14.99
CA TRP A 111 6.35 -2.70 16.39
C TRP A 111 7.80 -3.16 16.53
N VAL A 112 8.20 -4.22 15.80
CA VAL A 112 9.57 -4.74 15.83
C VAL A 112 10.56 -3.71 15.27
N GLN A 113 10.20 -3.02 14.18
CA GLN A 113 11.02 -1.96 13.60
C GLN A 113 11.23 -0.80 14.59
N ALA A 114 10.18 -0.38 15.29
CA ALA A 114 10.26 0.71 16.26
C ALA A 114 11.16 0.34 17.46
N GLU A 115 11.09 -0.89 17.97
CA GLU A 115 12.00 -1.38 19.03
C GLU A 115 13.46 -1.49 18.57
N ARG A 116 13.69 -1.64 17.25
CA ARG A 116 15.02 -1.67 16.64
C ARG A 116 15.64 -0.29 16.39
N GLN A 117 14.82 0.72 16.14
CA GLN A 117 15.27 2.03 15.65
C GLN A 117 15.25 3.15 16.70
N MET A 118 14.44 3.02 17.75
CA MET A 118 14.35 4.03 18.81
C MET A 118 15.33 3.78 19.96
N ASP A 119 15.86 4.86 20.55
CA ASP A 119 16.61 4.78 21.81
C ASP A 119 15.68 4.64 23.03
N CYS A 120 16.26 4.60 24.25
CA CYS A 120 15.50 4.47 25.49
C CYS A 120 14.78 5.75 25.96
N ASN A 121 14.84 6.86 25.20
CA ASN A 121 14.07 8.06 25.53
C ASN A 121 12.59 7.95 25.13
N TRP A 122 12.25 7.01 24.25
CA TRP A 122 10.91 6.86 23.68
C TRP A 122 10.14 5.67 24.26
N GLU A 123 8.87 5.86 24.60
CA GLU A 123 7.94 4.77 24.95
C GLU A 123 7.23 4.31 23.66
N LEU A 124 7.24 3.01 23.34
CA LEU A 124 6.50 2.47 22.19
C LEU A 124 5.09 2.11 22.63
N GLU A 125 4.11 2.72 22.00
CA GLU A 125 2.69 2.49 22.27
C GLU A 125 2.09 1.62 21.16
N LYS A 126 1.77 0.38 21.51
CA LYS A 126 1.32 -0.68 20.58
C LYS A 126 -0.20 -0.69 20.35
N ASP A 127 -0.96 0.25 20.92
CA ASP A 127 -2.42 0.26 20.76
C ASP A 127 -2.80 0.73 19.34
N GLY A 128 -3.34 -0.18 18.53
CA GLY A 128 -3.82 0.06 17.15
C GLY A 128 -5.06 0.96 17.05
N ARG A 129 -5.37 1.71 18.11
CA ARG A 129 -6.45 2.69 18.17
C ARG A 129 -5.82 4.07 18.35
N GLY A 130 -5.57 4.74 17.22
CA GLY A 130 -5.19 6.16 17.15
C GLY A 130 -6.20 7.14 17.78
N ASP A 131 -7.22 6.65 18.47
CA ASP A 131 -8.28 7.41 19.15
C ASP A 131 -7.80 8.27 20.34
N LEU A 132 -6.52 8.16 20.72
CA LEU A 132 -5.98 8.82 21.92
C LEU A 132 -5.88 10.34 21.79
N ILE A 133 -5.84 10.90 20.57
CA ILE A 133 -5.73 12.35 20.34
C ILE A 133 -6.87 12.85 19.45
N THR A 134 -8.10 12.63 19.89
CA THR A 134 -9.25 13.35 19.32
C THR A 134 -9.57 14.58 20.18
N PRO A 135 -9.97 15.72 19.58
CA PRO A 135 -10.36 16.91 20.34
C PRO A 135 -11.38 16.58 21.44
N HIS A 136 -12.36 15.70 21.14
CA HIS A 136 -13.38 15.27 22.09
C HIS A 136 -12.82 14.64 23.37
N ARG A 137 -11.79 13.77 23.29
CA ARG A 137 -11.16 13.16 24.48
C ARG A 137 -10.26 14.14 25.23
N LEU A 138 -9.67 15.13 24.57
CA LEU A 138 -8.89 16.17 25.23
C LEU A 138 -9.77 17.11 26.05
N PHE A 139 -10.96 17.46 25.52
CA PHE A 139 -11.96 18.26 26.25
C PHE A 139 -12.45 17.57 27.52
N THR A 140 -12.66 16.24 27.51
CA THR A 140 -13.06 15.49 28.72
C THR A 140 -12.00 15.48 29.82
N CYS A 141 -10.75 15.85 29.51
CA CYS A 141 -9.62 15.88 30.44
C CYS A 141 -9.18 17.31 30.83
N ASN A 142 -10.01 18.33 30.57
CA ASN A 142 -9.69 19.75 30.80
C ASN A 142 -8.37 20.20 30.12
N ARG A 143 -8.10 19.66 28.93
CA ARG A 143 -6.98 20.05 28.07
C ARG A 143 -7.51 20.71 26.80
N SER A 144 -6.79 21.69 26.27
CA SER A 144 -7.11 22.35 25.01
C SER A 144 -6.04 22.08 23.96
N LEU A 145 -6.47 21.93 22.70
CA LEU A 145 -5.56 21.94 21.56
C LEU A 145 -5.29 23.38 21.17
N LYS A 146 -4.01 23.70 20.94
CA LYS A 146 -3.57 25.02 20.47
C LYS A 146 -2.87 24.84 19.14
N SER A 147 -3.40 25.49 18.10
CA SER A 147 -2.74 25.58 16.80
C SER A 147 -1.47 26.44 16.92
N ILE A 148 -0.35 25.93 16.42
CA ILE A 148 0.94 26.62 16.39
C ILE A 148 1.40 26.62 14.93
N PRO A 149 1.27 27.74 14.20
CA PRO A 149 1.57 27.77 12.76
C PRO A 149 3.02 27.42 12.42
N ALA A 150 3.98 27.80 13.26
CA ALA A 150 5.39 27.45 13.07
C ALA A 150 5.66 26.04 13.62
N ASN A 151 6.19 25.14 12.78
CA ASN A 151 6.61 23.83 13.23
C ASN A 151 7.87 23.94 14.12
N LEU A 152 7.82 23.37 15.33
CA LEU A 152 8.94 23.47 16.28
C LEU A 152 10.09 22.53 15.95
N VAL A 153 9.84 21.41 15.26
CA VAL A 153 10.89 20.49 14.79
C VAL A 153 11.76 21.18 13.75
N ASP A 154 11.16 21.97 12.85
CA ASP A 154 11.88 22.71 11.81
C ASP A 154 12.89 23.71 12.42
N GLN A 155 12.69 24.16 13.66
CA GLN A 155 13.61 25.07 14.37
C GLN A 155 14.81 24.36 15.00
N VAL A 156 14.74 23.03 15.18
CA VAL A 156 15.83 22.21 15.74
C VAL A 156 16.55 21.41 14.64
N TRP A 157 15.91 21.21 13.49
CA TRP A 157 16.48 20.50 12.34
C TRP A 157 17.35 21.44 11.48
N THR A 158 18.59 21.68 11.92
CA THR A 158 19.53 22.61 11.23
C THR A 158 19.91 22.14 9.83
N GLU A 159 20.01 20.82 9.61
CA GLU A 159 20.38 20.19 8.33
C GLU A 159 19.15 19.71 7.54
N ARG A 160 18.04 20.45 7.57
CA ARG A 160 16.80 20.04 6.88
C ARG A 160 17.02 19.97 5.36
N PRO A 161 16.70 18.84 4.70
CA PRO A 161 16.89 18.71 3.25
C PRO A 161 16.15 19.78 2.43
N PRO A 162 16.74 20.27 1.31
CA PRO A 162 16.07 21.16 0.38
C PRO A 162 14.96 20.42 -0.39
N ILE A 163 14.08 21.18 -1.06
CA ILE A 163 13.06 20.60 -1.94
C ILE A 163 13.71 20.19 -3.27
N PRO A 164 13.58 18.93 -3.75
CA PRO A 164 14.18 18.47 -5.01
C PRO A 164 13.68 19.24 -6.24
N PRO A 165 14.47 19.41 -7.32
CA PRO A 165 14.02 20.01 -8.58
C PRO A 165 13.19 19.02 -9.43
N ASP A 166 12.23 19.54 -10.22
CA ASP A 166 11.17 18.75 -10.86
C ASP A 166 10.95 19.07 -12.37
N HIS A 167 10.37 18.13 -13.11
CA HIS A 167 9.99 18.24 -14.52
C HIS A 167 8.54 17.77 -14.74
N LEU A 168 7.65 18.73 -15.04
CA LEU A 168 6.21 18.47 -15.22
C LEU A 168 5.89 17.96 -16.65
N THR A 169 4.91 17.06 -16.79
CA THR A 169 4.42 16.49 -18.07
C THR A 169 2.95 16.87 -18.35
N GLN A 170 2.46 16.78 -19.60
CA GLN A 170 1.25 17.49 -20.07
C GLN A 170 0.19 16.63 -20.82
N ARG A 171 -1.12 16.85 -20.56
CA ARG A 171 -2.30 16.41 -21.37
C ARG A 171 -3.53 17.32 -21.15
N THR A 172 -4.47 17.44 -22.09
CA THR A 172 -5.64 18.36 -21.96
C THR A 172 -6.42 18.20 -20.64
N TRP A 173 -6.49 19.26 -19.83
CA TRP A 173 -7.05 19.26 -18.46
C TRP A 173 -8.41 19.96 -18.35
N GLN A 174 -8.77 20.79 -19.33
CA GLN A 174 -9.95 21.66 -19.31
C GLN A 174 -11.25 20.86 -19.14
N MET A 175 -11.36 19.71 -19.81
CA MET A 175 -12.53 18.81 -19.66
C MET A 175 -12.70 18.28 -18.24
N LYS A 176 -11.60 18.05 -17.50
CA LYS A 176 -11.66 17.62 -16.10
C LYS A 176 -12.17 18.74 -15.22
N VAL A 177 -11.67 19.96 -15.41
CA VAL A 177 -12.17 21.14 -14.69
C VAL A 177 -13.66 21.36 -14.95
N ASP A 178 -14.10 21.29 -16.20
CA ASP A 178 -15.52 21.42 -16.53
C ASP A 178 -16.37 20.30 -15.91
N HIS A 179 -15.87 19.06 -15.89
CA HIS A 179 -16.54 17.95 -15.23
C HIS A 179 -16.72 18.20 -13.73
N ILE A 180 -15.67 18.64 -13.03
CA ILE A 180 -15.73 18.92 -11.59
C ILE A 180 -16.62 20.14 -11.30
N ARG A 181 -16.58 21.19 -12.14
CA ARG A 181 -17.51 22.34 -12.02
C ARG A 181 -18.97 21.95 -12.24
N ASN A 182 -19.25 21.01 -13.14
CA ASN A 182 -20.61 20.47 -13.29
C ASN A 182 -21.03 19.72 -12.03
N GLN A 183 -20.15 18.91 -11.41
CA GLN A 183 -20.44 18.28 -10.12
C GLN A 183 -20.68 19.30 -9.00
N MET A 184 -19.96 20.44 -8.99
CA MET A 184 -20.22 21.54 -8.07
C MET A 184 -21.59 22.18 -8.33
N ARG A 185 -21.97 22.41 -9.59
CA ARG A 185 -23.25 23.02 -9.99
C ARG A 185 -24.45 22.11 -9.68
N ASP A 186 -24.32 20.83 -9.94
CA ASP A 186 -25.38 19.83 -9.73
C ASP A 186 -25.51 19.44 -8.26
N ASN A 187 -24.60 19.90 -7.40
CA ASN A 187 -24.67 19.64 -5.97
C ASN A 187 -25.79 20.47 -5.32
N PRO A 188 -26.70 19.84 -4.55
CA PRO A 188 -27.84 20.55 -3.95
C PRO A 188 -27.45 21.62 -2.91
N TYR A 189 -26.21 21.62 -2.42
CA TYR A 189 -25.70 22.63 -1.49
C TYR A 189 -25.01 23.82 -2.16
N GLU A 190 -24.83 23.76 -3.49
CA GLU A 190 -24.31 24.82 -4.37
C GLU A 190 -22.99 25.43 -3.84
N PRO A 191 -21.90 24.64 -3.70
CA PRO A 191 -20.61 25.17 -3.31
C PRO A 191 -20.09 26.16 -4.35
N THR A 192 -19.51 27.28 -3.89
CA THR A 192 -18.91 28.30 -4.76
C THR A 192 -17.44 28.02 -5.06
N ALA A 193 -16.79 27.20 -4.22
CA ALA A 193 -15.42 26.77 -4.40
C ALA A 193 -15.20 25.32 -3.92
N LEU A 194 -14.20 24.68 -4.50
CA LEU A 194 -13.63 23.40 -4.07
C LEU A 194 -12.16 23.63 -3.74
N LEU A 195 -11.77 23.29 -2.51
CA LEU A 195 -10.38 23.31 -2.07
C LEU A 195 -9.80 21.89 -2.16
N LEU A 196 -8.75 21.74 -2.97
CA LEU A 196 -7.97 20.51 -3.12
C LEU A 196 -6.67 20.66 -2.34
N SER A 197 -6.43 19.68 -1.48
CA SER A 197 -5.28 19.67 -0.57
C SER A 197 -4.40 18.46 -0.77
N ALA A 198 -4.92 17.36 -1.32
CA ALA A 198 -4.07 16.23 -1.68
C ALA A 198 -3.30 16.54 -2.97
N LEU A 199 -2.04 16.12 -3.03
CA LEU A 199 -1.18 16.39 -4.18
C LEU A 199 -1.67 15.67 -5.45
N ASP A 200 -2.22 14.47 -5.29
CA ASP A 200 -2.74 13.66 -6.38
C ASP A 200 -4.02 14.25 -7.01
N GLU A 201 -4.84 14.96 -6.24
CA GLU A 201 -5.99 15.72 -6.76
C GLU A 201 -5.54 16.80 -7.74
N THR A 202 -4.60 17.63 -7.32
CA THR A 202 -4.08 18.74 -8.14
C THR A 202 -3.35 18.20 -9.37
N ALA A 203 -2.50 17.18 -9.19
CA ALA A 203 -1.82 16.51 -10.29
C ALA A 203 -2.80 15.89 -11.30
N TRP A 204 -3.89 15.26 -10.85
CA TRP A 204 -4.89 14.67 -11.74
C TRP A 204 -5.71 15.73 -12.46
N LEU A 205 -6.13 16.79 -11.76
CA LEU A 205 -6.96 17.84 -12.32
C LEU A 205 -6.26 18.52 -13.50
N PHE A 206 -4.97 18.80 -13.37
CA PHE A 206 -4.16 19.50 -14.39
C PHE A 206 -3.37 18.55 -15.31
N ASN A 207 -3.48 17.23 -15.15
CA ASN A 207 -2.62 16.24 -15.80
C ASN A 207 -1.12 16.53 -15.64
N LEU A 208 -0.72 17.10 -14.52
CA LEU A 208 0.68 17.36 -14.19
C LEU A 208 1.24 16.22 -13.35
N ARG A 209 2.57 16.08 -13.34
CA ARG A 209 3.32 15.11 -12.52
C ARG A 209 4.56 15.77 -11.99
N GLY A 210 5.01 15.31 -10.83
CA GLY A 210 6.23 15.79 -10.23
C GLY A 210 7.11 14.71 -9.62
N ASN A 211 8.07 15.11 -8.79
CA ASN A 211 8.99 14.20 -8.09
C ASN A 211 9.31 14.64 -6.66
N ASP A 212 8.46 15.48 -6.05
CA ASP A 212 8.67 15.99 -4.70
C ASP A 212 8.53 14.90 -3.63
N ILE A 213 7.71 13.88 -3.91
CA ILE A 213 7.45 12.77 -3.02
C ILE A 213 8.15 11.51 -3.57
N PRO A 214 8.97 10.80 -2.77
CA PRO A 214 9.57 9.55 -3.20
C PRO A 214 8.51 8.56 -3.70
N TYR A 215 8.81 7.94 -4.84
CA TYR A 215 7.98 6.95 -5.53
C TYR A 215 6.61 7.42 -6.04
N ASN A 216 6.18 8.62 -5.68
CA ASN A 216 4.89 9.18 -6.02
C ASN A 216 5.10 10.39 -6.94
N PRO A 217 4.56 10.39 -8.17
CA PRO A 217 4.89 11.41 -9.16
C PRO A 217 4.11 12.72 -8.92
N PHE A 218 4.27 13.32 -7.74
CA PHE A 218 3.53 14.46 -7.22
C PHE A 218 4.44 15.67 -6.98
N PHE A 219 3.83 16.85 -6.91
CA PHE A 219 4.49 18.13 -6.63
C PHE A 219 3.70 18.92 -5.58
N TYR A 220 4.40 19.60 -4.67
CA TYR A 220 3.77 20.39 -3.60
C TYR A 220 2.84 21.45 -4.17
N SER A 221 1.54 21.33 -3.88
CA SER A 221 0.53 22.21 -4.44
C SER A 221 -0.79 22.21 -3.68
N TYR A 222 -1.51 23.32 -3.78
CA TYR A 222 -2.94 23.41 -3.44
C TYR A 222 -3.71 23.97 -4.62
N THR A 223 -5.00 23.63 -4.71
CA THR A 223 -5.88 24.22 -5.72
C THR A 223 -7.14 24.75 -5.05
N LEU A 224 -7.51 25.99 -5.34
CA LEU A 224 -8.85 26.51 -5.07
C LEU A 224 -9.57 26.69 -6.42
N LEU A 225 -10.48 25.77 -6.71
CA LEU A 225 -11.29 25.79 -7.93
C LEU A 225 -12.62 26.48 -7.63
N THR A 226 -12.91 27.59 -8.29
CA THR A 226 -14.23 28.24 -8.22
C THR A 226 -14.99 28.02 -9.54
N MET A 227 -16.22 28.52 -9.61
CA MET A 227 -17.00 28.48 -10.87
C MET A 227 -16.34 29.30 -11.98
N ASP A 228 -15.63 30.37 -11.63
CA ASP A 228 -15.13 31.38 -12.58
C ASP A 228 -13.60 31.57 -12.55
N ASP A 229 -12.92 31.01 -11.55
CA ASP A 229 -11.47 31.14 -11.37
C ASP A 229 -10.84 29.80 -11.00
N ILE A 230 -9.53 29.71 -11.25
CA ILE A 230 -8.69 28.57 -10.84
C ILE A 230 -7.45 29.14 -10.18
N TRP A 231 -7.25 28.88 -8.90
CA TRP A 231 -6.04 29.28 -8.18
C TRP A 231 -5.17 28.05 -7.96
N LEU A 232 -3.97 28.04 -8.52
CA LEU A 232 -2.97 26.99 -8.34
C LEU A 232 -1.81 27.54 -7.50
N PHE A 233 -1.69 27.05 -6.28
CA PHE A 233 -0.62 27.41 -5.36
C PHE A 233 0.56 26.44 -5.54
N VAL A 234 1.70 26.95 -6.00
CA VAL A 234 2.91 26.18 -6.31
C VAL A 234 4.17 26.99 -6.00
N HIS A 235 5.32 26.32 -5.92
CA HIS A 235 6.62 27.01 -5.84
C HIS A 235 6.93 27.69 -7.18
N LEU A 236 6.78 29.02 -7.24
CA LEU A 236 6.81 29.79 -8.49
C LEU A 236 8.16 29.76 -9.22
N ASP A 237 9.25 29.55 -8.50
CA ASP A 237 10.60 29.34 -9.03
C ASP A 237 10.72 28.10 -9.92
N ARG A 238 9.76 27.17 -9.84
CA ARG A 238 9.70 25.93 -10.62
C ARG A 238 8.82 26.02 -11.86
N VAL A 239 8.08 27.12 -12.02
CA VAL A 239 7.13 27.28 -13.13
C VAL A 239 7.86 27.80 -14.37
N THR A 240 8.05 26.92 -15.35
CA THR A 240 8.62 27.26 -16.66
C THR A 240 7.63 28.03 -17.54
N ASP A 241 8.12 28.72 -18.57
CA ASP A 241 7.23 29.43 -19.52
C ASP A 241 6.34 28.45 -20.32
N GLU A 242 6.85 27.26 -20.62
CA GLU A 242 6.06 26.17 -21.23
C GLU A 242 4.88 25.76 -20.33
N LEU A 243 5.12 25.65 -19.01
CA LEU A 243 4.05 25.35 -18.07
C LEU A 243 3.01 26.47 -17.99
N LYS A 244 3.45 27.73 -18.02
CA LYS A 244 2.53 28.88 -18.05
C LYS A 244 1.63 28.85 -19.28
N GLU A 245 2.20 28.50 -20.44
CA GLU A 245 1.45 28.36 -21.68
C GLU A 245 0.43 27.21 -21.58
N TYR A 246 0.86 26.02 -21.15
CA TYR A 246 0.00 24.85 -20.97
C TYR A 246 -1.16 25.08 -19.98
N LEU A 247 -0.91 25.81 -18.89
CA LEU A 247 -1.92 26.16 -17.88
C LEU A 247 -2.78 27.37 -18.27
N ASN A 248 -2.57 27.97 -19.45
CA ASN A 248 -3.22 29.22 -19.84
C ASN A 248 -3.04 30.34 -18.78
N ALA A 249 -1.88 30.42 -18.14
CA ALA A 249 -1.67 31.30 -16.98
C ALA A 249 -1.56 32.80 -17.31
N SER A 250 -1.61 33.16 -18.60
CA SER A 250 -1.56 34.55 -19.09
C SER A 250 -2.86 34.99 -19.78
N CYS A 251 -3.95 34.23 -19.63
CA CYS A 251 -5.22 34.53 -20.31
C CYS A 251 -6.25 35.22 -19.40
N VAL A 252 -7.47 35.40 -19.92
CA VAL A 252 -8.63 35.91 -19.18
C VAL A 252 -9.78 34.93 -19.38
N GLY A 253 -10.54 34.65 -18.33
CA GLY A 253 -11.71 33.77 -18.35
C GLY A 253 -11.59 32.61 -17.37
N SER A 254 -12.62 31.75 -17.33
CA SER A 254 -12.75 30.74 -16.27
C SER A 254 -11.78 29.56 -16.38
N LEU A 255 -11.07 29.43 -17.50
CA LEU A 255 -9.98 28.46 -17.68
C LEU A 255 -8.59 29.10 -17.56
N CYS A 256 -8.51 30.34 -17.06
CA CYS A 256 -7.24 30.96 -16.72
C CYS A 256 -6.76 30.45 -15.36
N VAL A 257 -5.60 29.79 -15.33
CA VAL A 257 -4.97 29.36 -14.07
C VAL A 257 -4.17 30.51 -13.49
N GLN A 258 -4.61 30.99 -12.33
CA GLN A 258 -3.90 32.00 -11.55
C GLN A 258 -2.84 31.30 -10.69
N LEU A 259 -1.57 31.43 -11.11
CA LEU A 259 -0.43 30.91 -10.36
C LEU A 259 -0.16 31.78 -9.14
N LYS A 260 -0.12 31.13 -7.97
CA LYS A 260 0.14 31.75 -6.66
C LYS A 260 1.29 31.04 -5.97
N SER A 261 2.01 31.74 -5.09
CA SER A 261 3.06 31.13 -4.28
C SER A 261 2.46 30.09 -3.34
N TYR A 262 3.09 28.93 -3.23
CA TYR A 262 2.70 27.85 -2.32
C TYR A 262 2.47 28.36 -0.87
N ASP A 263 3.34 29.23 -0.39
CA ASP A 263 3.30 29.74 0.99
C ASP A 263 2.14 30.70 1.27
N THR A 264 1.45 31.21 0.24
CA THR A 264 0.35 32.18 0.41
C THR A 264 -1.03 31.54 0.49
N VAL A 265 -1.13 30.20 0.41
CA VAL A 265 -2.43 29.48 0.41
C VAL A 265 -3.31 29.83 1.60
N ARG A 266 -2.73 29.91 2.81
CA ARG A 266 -3.48 30.21 4.04
C ARG A 266 -4.05 31.63 4.00
N ASP A 267 -3.22 32.61 3.67
CA ASP A 267 -3.60 34.03 3.65
C ASP A 267 -4.63 34.33 2.55
N ASP A 268 -4.45 33.73 1.36
CA ASP A 268 -5.38 33.93 0.25
C ASP A 268 -6.70 33.21 0.48
N LEU A 269 -6.69 32.00 1.08
CA LEU A 269 -7.92 31.33 1.50
C LEU A 269 -8.65 32.17 2.56
N GLN A 270 -7.94 32.73 3.55
CA GLN A 270 -8.54 33.60 4.57
C GLN A 270 -9.24 34.82 3.95
N LYS A 271 -8.60 35.47 2.96
CA LYS A 271 -9.23 36.59 2.22
C LYS A 271 -10.44 36.14 1.40
N TYR A 272 -10.36 34.96 0.77
CA TYR A 272 -11.46 34.40 -0.02
C TYR A 272 -12.67 34.11 0.86
N VAL A 273 -12.50 33.38 1.96
CA VAL A 273 -13.60 33.02 2.87
C VAL A 273 -14.16 34.21 3.63
N ALA A 274 -13.48 35.37 3.69
CA ALA A 274 -14.03 36.59 4.26
C ALA A 274 -15.16 37.20 3.39
N GLN A 275 -15.23 36.86 2.10
CA GLN A 275 -16.23 37.40 1.18
C GLN A 275 -17.64 36.87 1.48
N PRO A 276 -18.70 37.66 1.22
CA PRO A 276 -20.08 37.21 1.41
C PRO A 276 -20.46 36.15 0.35
N GLY A 277 -21.37 35.24 0.70
CA GLY A 277 -21.91 34.23 -0.22
C GLY A 277 -20.98 33.05 -0.54
N VAL A 278 -19.76 33.03 -0.01
CA VAL A 278 -18.80 31.94 -0.21
C VAL A 278 -19.24 30.67 0.52
N LYS A 279 -19.18 29.53 -0.20
CA LYS A 279 -19.29 28.17 0.35
C LYS A 279 -18.15 27.33 -0.21
N VAL A 280 -17.28 26.83 0.67
CA VAL A 280 -16.10 26.04 0.29
C VAL A 280 -16.37 24.57 0.57
N TRP A 281 -16.31 23.76 -0.48
CA TRP A 281 -16.33 22.31 -0.39
C TRP A 281 -14.92 21.77 -0.17
N ILE A 282 -14.76 20.90 0.82
CA ILE A 282 -13.52 20.18 1.11
C ILE A 282 -13.74 18.67 1.22
N GLY A 283 -12.69 17.90 0.95
CA GLY A 283 -12.57 16.49 1.35
C GLY A 283 -11.90 16.40 2.72
N THR A 284 -12.61 15.91 3.75
CA THR A 284 -12.12 15.93 5.13
C THR A 284 -10.97 14.98 5.41
N GLU A 285 -10.82 13.90 4.62
CA GLU A 285 -9.74 12.93 4.79
C GLU A 285 -8.37 13.50 4.37
N TYR A 286 -8.34 14.53 3.51
CA TYR A 286 -7.11 15.10 2.93
C TYR A 286 -6.94 16.61 3.13
N THR A 287 -7.86 17.28 3.80
CA THR A 287 -7.71 18.71 4.14
C THR A 287 -7.08 18.85 5.52
N ASN A 288 -5.89 19.45 5.57
CA ASN A 288 -5.21 19.69 6.85
C ASN A 288 -5.98 20.70 7.72
N TYR A 289 -5.75 20.61 9.04
CA TYR A 289 -6.47 21.44 10.01
C TYR A 289 -6.21 22.94 9.82
N ALA A 290 -5.03 23.34 9.33
CA ALA A 290 -4.66 24.74 9.15
C ALA A 290 -5.48 25.44 8.06
N LEU A 291 -5.95 24.72 7.03
CA LEU A 291 -6.88 25.28 6.05
C LEU A 291 -8.33 25.09 6.49
N TYR A 292 -8.65 23.94 7.10
CA TYR A 292 -9.97 23.65 7.65
C TYR A 292 -10.45 24.73 8.63
N GLU A 293 -9.60 25.13 9.60
CA GLU A 293 -9.98 26.06 10.66
C GLU A 293 -10.31 27.49 10.17
N LEU A 294 -9.92 27.84 8.94
CA LEU A 294 -10.22 29.14 8.35
C LEU A 294 -11.65 29.23 7.81
N ILE A 295 -12.27 28.10 7.47
CA ILE A 295 -13.59 28.05 6.86
C ILE A 295 -14.63 27.95 7.96
N THR A 296 -15.41 29.01 8.19
CA THR A 296 -16.41 29.02 9.25
C THR A 296 -17.51 27.97 8.98
N PRO A 297 -18.16 27.41 10.03
CA PRO A 297 -19.17 26.37 9.86
C PRO A 297 -20.30 26.73 8.87
N GLU A 298 -20.66 28.00 8.76
CA GLU A 298 -21.72 28.48 7.86
C GLU A 298 -21.29 28.47 6.38
N LYS A 299 -19.98 28.48 6.12
CA LYS A 299 -19.37 28.49 4.78
C LYS A 299 -18.75 27.15 4.41
N LEU A 300 -18.74 26.19 5.34
CA LEU A 300 -18.08 24.91 5.18
C LEU A 300 -19.04 23.86 4.64
N MET A 301 -18.65 23.23 3.54
CA MET A 301 -19.29 22.02 3.02
C MET A 301 -18.27 20.89 3.01
N THR A 302 -18.68 19.69 3.45
CA THR A 302 -17.77 18.55 3.61
C THR A 302 -18.29 17.29 2.92
N SER A 303 -17.35 16.50 2.42
CA SER A 303 -17.48 15.07 2.17
C SER A 303 -16.21 14.38 2.66
N SER A 304 -16.21 13.05 2.83
CA SER A 304 -14.98 12.33 3.21
C SER A 304 -13.85 12.60 2.21
N TYR A 305 -14.16 12.44 0.92
CA TYR A 305 -13.24 12.70 -0.19
C TYR A 305 -13.83 13.72 -1.14
N SER A 306 -12.98 14.46 -1.84
CA SER A 306 -13.40 15.44 -2.83
C SER A 306 -14.06 14.77 -4.06
N PRO A 307 -14.81 15.54 -4.87
CA PRO A 307 -15.25 15.08 -6.18
C PRO A 307 -14.08 14.68 -7.10
N VAL A 308 -12.88 15.25 -6.92
CA VAL A 308 -11.71 14.89 -7.71
C VAL A 308 -11.20 13.50 -7.36
N LEU A 309 -10.99 13.20 -6.07
CA LEU A 309 -10.55 11.87 -5.62
C LEU A 309 -11.53 10.78 -6.05
N THR A 310 -12.83 11.01 -5.88
CA THR A 310 -13.86 10.03 -6.24
C THR A 310 -14.01 9.84 -7.74
N THR A 311 -13.74 10.88 -8.55
CA THR A 311 -13.77 10.79 -10.01
C THR A 311 -12.54 10.06 -10.55
N LYS A 312 -11.32 10.43 -10.13
CA LYS A 312 -10.08 9.79 -10.62
C LYS A 312 -9.96 8.31 -10.26
N ALA A 313 -10.60 7.89 -9.17
CA ALA A 313 -10.64 6.50 -8.74
C ALA A 313 -11.21 5.55 -9.80
N VAL A 314 -12.13 6.05 -10.65
CA VAL A 314 -12.77 5.30 -11.74
C VAL A 314 -12.03 5.59 -13.04
N LYS A 315 -11.27 4.61 -13.52
CA LYS A 315 -10.45 4.75 -14.73
C LYS A 315 -11.32 4.59 -15.97
N ASP A 316 -11.14 5.47 -16.95
CA ASP A 316 -11.79 5.33 -18.25
C ASP A 316 -11.22 4.13 -19.04
N GLU A 317 -11.83 3.78 -20.17
CA GLU A 317 -11.40 2.63 -20.98
C GLU A 317 -9.97 2.75 -21.50
N THR A 318 -9.49 3.97 -21.74
CA THR A 318 -8.11 4.22 -22.16
C THR A 318 -7.15 4.02 -21.01
N GLU A 319 -7.44 4.59 -19.84
CA GLU A 319 -6.67 4.40 -18.60
C GLU A 319 -6.61 2.93 -18.20
N GLN A 320 -7.73 2.20 -18.28
CA GLN A 320 -7.78 0.76 -18.01
C GLN A 320 -6.88 -0.03 -18.96
N ARG A 321 -6.92 0.27 -20.26
CA ARG A 321 -6.09 -0.43 -21.26
C ARG A 321 -4.61 -0.20 -21.01
N ILE A 322 -4.18 1.05 -20.86
CA ILE A 322 -2.76 1.36 -20.70
C ILE A 322 -2.19 0.85 -19.36
N LEU A 323 -3.01 0.87 -18.29
CA LEU A 323 -2.61 0.31 -17.00
C LEU A 323 -2.42 -1.21 -17.08
N ARG A 324 -3.24 -1.93 -17.86
CA ARG A 324 -3.02 -3.36 -18.15
C ARG A 324 -1.73 -3.60 -18.94
N ASP A 325 -1.44 -2.76 -19.94
CA ASP A 325 -0.21 -2.85 -20.72
C ASP A 325 1.04 -2.59 -19.85
N ALA A 326 0.94 -1.72 -18.84
CA ALA A 326 1.99 -1.55 -17.83
C ALA A 326 2.20 -2.82 -16.99
N HIS A 327 1.14 -3.49 -16.54
CA HIS A 327 1.25 -4.75 -15.79
C HIS A 327 1.84 -5.90 -16.62
N VAL A 328 1.56 -5.95 -17.92
CA VAL A 328 2.20 -6.91 -18.85
C VAL A 328 3.72 -6.68 -18.92
N ARG A 329 4.16 -5.43 -19.05
CA ARG A 329 5.61 -5.10 -19.03
C ARG A 329 6.25 -5.38 -17.67
N ASP A 330 5.56 -5.06 -16.58
CA ASP A 330 6.08 -5.27 -15.23
C ASP A 330 6.27 -6.75 -14.91
N ALA A 331 5.32 -7.59 -15.34
CA ALA A 331 5.41 -9.03 -15.18
C ALA A 331 6.66 -9.63 -15.86
N VAL A 332 7.18 -9.03 -16.93
CA VAL A 332 8.47 -9.44 -17.53
C VAL A 332 9.61 -9.29 -16.53
N ALA A 333 9.70 -8.15 -15.84
CA ALA A 333 10.77 -7.88 -14.88
C ALA A 333 10.72 -8.83 -13.68
N VAL A 334 9.52 -9.14 -13.18
CA VAL A 334 9.33 -10.09 -12.07
C VAL A 334 9.64 -11.52 -12.51
N ILE A 335 9.23 -11.95 -13.71
CA ILE A 335 9.59 -13.27 -14.24
C ILE A 335 11.11 -13.41 -14.37
N GLN A 336 11.80 -12.36 -14.87
CA GLN A 336 13.26 -12.35 -14.95
C GLN A 336 13.92 -12.51 -13.58
N LEU A 337 13.41 -11.79 -12.55
CA LEU A 337 13.89 -11.94 -11.17
C LEU A 337 13.73 -13.39 -10.69
N LEU A 338 12.52 -13.95 -10.77
CA LEU A 338 12.22 -15.28 -10.24
C LEU A 338 13.04 -16.37 -10.94
N MET A 339 13.17 -16.28 -12.28
CA MET A 339 14.00 -17.19 -13.06
C MET A 339 15.48 -17.06 -12.71
N TRP A 340 16.00 -15.84 -12.56
CA TRP A 340 17.39 -15.62 -12.20
C TRP A 340 17.70 -16.15 -10.79
N LEU A 341 16.86 -15.85 -9.80
CA LEU A 341 17.04 -16.34 -8.43
C LEU A 341 16.96 -17.87 -8.34
N GLU A 342 16.08 -18.52 -9.10
CA GLU A 342 16.03 -20.00 -9.15
C GLU A 342 17.38 -20.61 -9.57
N LYS A 343 18.13 -19.93 -10.45
CA LYS A 343 19.46 -20.35 -10.89
C LYS A 343 20.57 -19.92 -9.91
N ALA A 344 20.49 -18.70 -9.38
CA ALA A 344 21.58 -18.05 -8.64
C ALA A 344 21.61 -18.36 -7.13
N VAL A 345 20.45 -18.53 -6.48
CA VAL A 345 20.38 -18.81 -5.03
C VAL A 345 21.13 -20.10 -4.64
N PRO A 346 21.07 -21.21 -5.41
CA PRO A 346 21.88 -22.39 -5.13
C PRO A 346 23.41 -22.16 -5.15
N GLU A 347 23.91 -21.14 -5.85
CA GLU A 347 25.33 -20.77 -5.81
C GLU A 347 25.72 -20.08 -4.50
N GLY A 348 24.73 -19.64 -3.71
CA GLY A 348 24.91 -19.08 -2.38
C GLY A 348 25.53 -17.70 -2.35
N LYS A 349 25.45 -16.90 -3.43
CA LYS A 349 26.02 -15.53 -3.49
C LYS A 349 25.00 -14.43 -3.22
N GLU A 350 23.75 -14.65 -3.63
CA GLU A 350 22.71 -13.61 -3.64
C GLU A 350 22.19 -13.25 -2.26
N THR A 351 21.69 -12.03 -2.15
CA THR A 351 21.17 -11.43 -0.93
C THR A 351 19.82 -10.77 -1.21
N GLU A 352 19.11 -10.43 -0.15
CA GLU A 352 17.89 -9.63 -0.22
C GLU A 352 18.09 -8.34 -1.02
N LEU A 353 19.19 -7.62 -0.74
CA LEU A 353 19.55 -6.39 -1.44
C LEU A 353 19.84 -6.62 -2.93
N THR A 354 20.64 -7.63 -3.29
CA THR A 354 20.96 -7.90 -4.71
C THR A 354 19.71 -8.29 -5.51
N ALA A 355 18.76 -8.98 -4.87
CA ALA A 355 17.46 -9.30 -5.49
C ALA A 355 16.57 -8.05 -5.71
N ALA A 356 16.51 -7.15 -4.73
CA ALA A 356 15.78 -5.88 -4.86
C ALA A 356 16.37 -5.01 -5.98
N GLU A 357 17.70 -4.89 -6.04
CA GLU A 357 18.39 -4.16 -7.10
C GLU A 357 18.16 -4.79 -8.48
N TYR A 358 18.19 -6.12 -8.56
CA TYR A 358 17.99 -6.85 -9.81
C TYR A 358 16.62 -6.56 -10.42
N VAL A 359 15.54 -6.68 -9.64
CA VAL A 359 14.19 -6.45 -10.19
C VAL A 359 13.97 -5.00 -10.60
N ASN A 360 14.53 -4.05 -9.84
CA ASN A 360 14.49 -2.63 -10.20
C ASN A 360 15.27 -2.33 -11.49
N ASN A 361 16.41 -2.99 -11.69
CA ASN A 361 17.16 -2.91 -12.95
C ASN A 361 16.44 -3.60 -14.12
N CYS A 362 15.67 -4.67 -13.89
CA CYS A 362 14.83 -5.24 -14.93
C CYS A 362 13.68 -4.31 -15.31
N ARG A 363 13.03 -3.67 -14.32
CA ARG A 363 11.99 -2.66 -14.55
C ARG A 363 12.49 -1.42 -15.26
N SER A 364 13.71 -0.96 -14.97
CA SER A 364 14.27 0.24 -15.62
C SER A 364 14.47 0.08 -17.14
N LYS A 365 14.58 -1.17 -17.61
CA LYS A 365 14.70 -1.52 -19.04
C LYS A 365 13.34 -1.58 -19.75
N GLN A 366 12.24 -1.67 -19.00
CA GLN A 366 10.91 -1.73 -19.58
C GLN A 366 10.49 -0.36 -20.13
N LYS A 367 9.74 -0.39 -21.23
CA LYS A 367 9.29 0.82 -21.92
C LYS A 367 8.46 1.69 -20.98
N ASP A 368 8.73 3.00 -21.00
CA ASP A 368 8.03 4.04 -20.23
C ASP A 368 8.29 4.03 -18.72
N SER A 369 9.22 3.20 -18.24
CA SER A 369 9.60 3.12 -16.82
C SER A 369 10.11 4.44 -16.25
N ARG A 370 9.74 4.71 -15.00
CA ARG A 370 10.10 5.89 -14.19
C ARG A 370 10.63 5.51 -12.80
N GLY A 371 11.08 4.26 -12.66
CA GLY A 371 11.59 3.72 -11.40
C GLY A 371 10.52 2.99 -10.60
N PRO A 372 10.84 2.60 -9.36
CA PRO A 372 9.91 1.83 -8.53
C PRO A 372 8.75 2.67 -8.01
N SER A 373 7.60 2.03 -7.78
CA SER A 373 6.39 2.66 -7.19
C SER A 373 6.37 2.70 -5.66
N PHE A 374 7.31 1.99 -5.04
CA PHE A 374 7.64 2.04 -3.60
C PHE A 374 9.00 1.34 -3.39
N GLU A 375 9.57 1.45 -2.19
CA GLU A 375 10.81 0.73 -1.88
C GLU A 375 10.60 -0.78 -1.92
N THR A 376 11.42 -1.50 -2.70
CA THR A 376 11.27 -2.94 -2.88
C THR A 376 11.49 -3.70 -1.59
N ILE A 377 10.49 -4.47 -1.18
CA ILE A 377 10.55 -5.44 -0.11
C ILE A 377 11.11 -6.72 -0.73
N SER A 378 12.28 -7.16 -0.26
CA SER A 378 12.94 -8.40 -0.69
C SER A 378 13.43 -9.08 0.56
N ALA A 379 12.79 -10.17 0.97
CA ALA A 379 12.87 -10.67 2.33
C ALA A 379 12.97 -12.21 2.38
N SER A 380 13.96 -12.73 3.10
CA SER A 380 14.25 -14.15 3.27
C SER A 380 14.03 -14.58 4.71
N GLY A 381 13.30 -15.69 4.89
CA GLY A 381 13.06 -16.30 6.20
C GLY A 381 12.46 -15.30 7.19
N PRO A 382 13.09 -15.06 8.36
CA PRO A 382 12.54 -14.20 9.41
C PRO A 382 12.25 -12.76 8.98
N ASN A 383 12.99 -12.21 8.00
CA ASN A 383 12.74 -10.86 7.49
C ASN A 383 11.40 -10.80 6.74
N ALA A 384 10.95 -11.88 6.11
CA ALA A 384 9.66 -11.91 5.42
C ALA A 384 8.47 -11.82 6.39
N ALA A 385 8.65 -12.11 7.67
CA ALA A 385 7.62 -11.91 8.70
C ALA A 385 7.38 -10.42 9.02
N LEU A 386 8.25 -9.52 8.56
CA LEU A 386 8.07 -8.08 8.70
C LEU A 386 7.36 -7.55 7.44
N ALA A 387 6.08 -7.21 7.57
CA ALA A 387 5.22 -6.90 6.43
C ALA A 387 5.80 -5.82 5.49
N HIS A 388 6.47 -4.80 6.06
CA HIS A 388 7.03 -3.62 5.36
C HIS A 388 8.57 -3.54 5.50
N TYR A 389 9.27 -4.67 5.36
CA TYR A 389 10.74 -4.72 5.41
C TYR A 389 11.38 -4.37 4.07
N SER A 390 12.31 -3.41 4.06
CA SER A 390 13.21 -3.14 2.93
C SER A 390 14.65 -3.47 3.34
N PRO A 391 15.43 -4.19 2.50
CA PRO A 391 16.81 -4.51 2.85
C PRO A 391 17.73 -3.31 2.76
N THR A 392 18.63 -3.19 3.73
CA THR A 392 19.78 -2.26 3.73
C THR A 392 21.09 -3.04 3.71
N GLU A 393 22.23 -2.37 3.54
CA GLU A 393 23.54 -3.02 3.64
C GLU A 393 23.74 -3.73 4.99
N GLU A 394 23.20 -3.18 6.08
CA GLU A 394 23.32 -3.73 7.43
C GLU A 394 22.31 -4.84 7.74
N SER A 395 21.15 -4.83 7.09
CA SER A 395 20.02 -5.72 7.43
C SER A 395 19.78 -6.83 6.41
N SER A 396 20.44 -6.76 5.24
CA SER A 396 20.31 -7.73 4.14
C SER A 396 20.89 -9.08 4.51
N ARG A 397 20.08 -10.13 4.36
CA ARG A 397 20.42 -11.54 4.54
C ARG A 397 20.82 -12.17 3.21
N ARG A 398 21.62 -13.23 3.30
CA ARG A 398 21.88 -14.13 2.18
C ARG A 398 20.63 -14.96 1.88
N LEU A 399 20.28 -15.07 0.60
CA LEU A 399 19.20 -15.95 0.17
C LEU A 399 19.66 -17.40 0.20
N THR A 400 18.79 -18.31 0.63
CA THR A 400 19.10 -19.74 0.70
C THR A 400 17.97 -20.58 0.11
N VAL A 401 18.26 -21.84 -0.22
CA VAL A 401 17.24 -22.77 -0.72
C VAL A 401 16.31 -23.29 0.38
N ASP A 402 16.68 -23.15 1.65
CA ASP A 402 15.96 -23.72 2.80
C ASP A 402 14.96 -22.73 3.44
N GLU A 403 14.97 -21.47 3.00
CA GLU A 403 14.07 -20.42 3.50
C GLU A 403 13.01 -20.04 2.44
N MET A 404 11.85 -19.56 2.91
CA MET A 404 10.91 -18.85 2.03
C MET A 404 11.47 -17.47 1.69
N TYR A 405 11.25 -17.05 0.45
CA TYR A 405 11.58 -15.72 -0.04
C TYR A 405 10.32 -14.98 -0.48
N LEU A 406 10.12 -13.78 0.02
CA LEU A 406 9.04 -12.87 -0.33
C LEU A 406 9.64 -11.68 -1.06
N VAL A 407 9.10 -11.36 -2.24
CA VAL A 407 9.38 -10.11 -2.96
C VAL A 407 8.09 -9.37 -3.19
N ASP A 408 8.01 -8.16 -2.68
CA ASP A 408 6.95 -7.20 -2.94
C ASP A 408 7.55 -5.95 -3.56
N SER A 409 7.10 -5.64 -4.77
CA SER A 409 7.73 -4.64 -5.61
C SER A 409 6.82 -4.17 -6.72
N GLY A 410 6.96 -2.91 -7.12
CA GLY A 410 6.23 -2.35 -8.25
C GLY A 410 7.02 -1.29 -8.99
N GLY A 411 6.53 -0.91 -10.18
CA GLY A 411 7.09 0.11 -11.04
C GLY A 411 6.11 1.25 -11.34
N GLN A 412 6.66 2.46 -11.47
CA GLN A 412 6.02 3.59 -12.13
C GLN A 412 6.35 3.55 -13.62
N TYR A 413 5.33 3.70 -14.44
CA TYR A 413 5.42 3.85 -15.89
C TYR A 413 4.64 5.10 -16.29
N LEU A 414 5.00 5.78 -17.39
CA LEU A 414 4.23 6.97 -17.85
C LEU A 414 2.74 6.68 -18.09
N ASP A 415 2.38 5.41 -18.21
CA ASP A 415 1.08 4.89 -18.55
C ASP A 415 0.57 3.84 -17.55
N GLY A 416 1.17 3.76 -16.36
CA GLY A 416 0.63 2.94 -15.28
C GLY A 416 1.46 2.89 -14.01
N THR A 417 0.84 2.43 -12.93
CA THR A 417 1.52 2.09 -11.67
C THR A 417 1.23 0.63 -11.38
N THR A 418 2.22 -0.10 -10.91
CA THR A 418 2.10 -1.54 -10.65
C THR A 418 2.45 -1.84 -9.20
N ASP A 419 1.89 -2.94 -8.72
CA ASP A 419 2.11 -3.48 -7.38
C ASP A 419 1.95 -5.00 -7.42
N ILE A 420 2.91 -5.74 -6.88
CA ILE A 420 2.89 -7.21 -6.93
C ILE A 420 3.82 -7.82 -5.89
N THR A 421 3.23 -8.74 -5.12
CA THR A 421 3.95 -9.60 -4.19
C THR A 421 3.92 -11.06 -4.63
N ARG A 422 5.09 -11.72 -4.62
CA ARG A 422 5.23 -13.16 -4.75
C ARG A 422 6.06 -13.73 -3.61
N THR A 423 5.64 -14.90 -3.12
CA THR A 423 6.40 -15.69 -2.15
C THR A 423 6.78 -17.03 -2.78
N VAL A 424 8.04 -17.43 -2.69
CA VAL A 424 8.61 -18.62 -3.35
C VAL A 424 9.50 -19.43 -2.39
N HIS A 425 9.83 -20.68 -2.77
CA HIS A 425 10.75 -21.55 -2.06
C HIS A 425 11.57 -22.40 -3.03
N TRP A 426 12.91 -22.37 -2.92
CA TRP A 426 13.76 -23.08 -3.89
C TRP A 426 14.08 -24.54 -3.51
N GLY A 427 14.09 -24.88 -2.21
CA GLY A 427 14.25 -26.23 -1.68
C GLY A 427 12.94 -26.95 -1.38
N THR A 428 12.84 -27.59 -0.21
CA THR A 428 11.64 -28.32 0.25
C THR A 428 10.91 -27.55 1.36
N PRO A 429 9.72 -26.97 1.09
CA PRO A 429 8.97 -26.27 2.11
C PRO A 429 8.38 -27.23 3.15
N THR A 430 8.26 -26.75 4.39
CA THR A 430 7.62 -27.49 5.50
C THR A 430 6.10 -27.58 5.32
N ASP A 431 5.47 -28.53 6.02
CA ASP A 431 4.00 -28.67 6.02
C ASP A 431 3.29 -27.37 6.46
N MET A 432 3.83 -26.69 7.48
CA MET A 432 3.29 -25.41 7.95
C MET A 432 3.40 -24.31 6.89
N GLN A 433 4.51 -24.22 6.17
CA GLN A 433 4.70 -23.24 5.10
C GLN A 433 3.73 -23.49 3.93
N ARG A 434 3.56 -24.77 3.52
CA ARG A 434 2.61 -25.16 2.47
C ARG A 434 1.16 -24.88 2.88
N GLU A 435 0.77 -25.24 4.11
CA GLU A 435 -0.58 -24.99 4.61
C GLU A 435 -0.87 -23.49 4.71
N ALA A 436 0.03 -22.70 5.31
CA ALA A 436 -0.15 -21.27 5.45
C ALA A 436 -0.22 -20.58 4.08
N PHE A 437 0.68 -20.91 3.14
CA PHE A 437 0.67 -20.34 1.79
C PHE A 437 -0.62 -20.67 1.06
N THR A 438 -1.07 -21.92 1.13
CA THR A 438 -2.30 -22.33 0.48
C THR A 438 -3.52 -21.61 1.04
N ARG A 439 -3.58 -21.37 2.36
CA ARG A 439 -4.67 -20.60 2.98
C ARG A 439 -4.66 -19.12 2.60
N VAL A 440 -3.47 -18.52 2.47
CA VAL A 440 -3.34 -17.16 1.91
C VAL A 440 -3.83 -17.12 0.46
N LEU A 441 -3.41 -18.09 -0.36
CA LEU A 441 -3.85 -18.22 -1.76
C LEU A 441 -5.36 -18.40 -1.86
N MET A 442 -5.97 -19.22 -0.99
CA MET A 442 -7.43 -19.34 -0.91
C MET A 442 -8.07 -17.98 -0.69
N GLY A 443 -7.60 -17.18 0.26
CA GLY A 443 -8.12 -15.84 0.50
C GLY A 443 -8.06 -14.93 -0.74
N ASN A 444 -6.94 -14.95 -1.46
CA ASN A 444 -6.76 -14.17 -2.68
C ASN A 444 -7.74 -14.62 -3.78
N ILE A 445 -7.82 -15.94 -4.03
CA ILE A 445 -8.72 -16.51 -5.03
C ILE A 445 -10.18 -16.18 -4.69
N GLU A 446 -10.59 -16.34 -3.44
CA GLU A 446 -11.97 -16.11 -2.99
C GLU A 446 -12.41 -14.67 -3.26
N ILE A 447 -11.56 -13.68 -2.99
CA ILE A 447 -11.87 -12.28 -3.32
C ILE A 447 -11.91 -12.10 -4.84
N SER A 448 -10.85 -12.52 -5.55
CA SER A 448 -10.70 -12.33 -6.99
C SER A 448 -11.87 -12.91 -7.80
N ARG A 449 -12.49 -13.99 -7.35
CA ARG A 449 -13.64 -14.62 -8.03
C ARG A 449 -15.02 -14.14 -7.56
N THR A 450 -15.09 -13.26 -6.56
CA THR A 450 -16.36 -12.87 -5.94
C THR A 450 -17.21 -12.09 -6.94
N ILE A 451 -18.49 -12.44 -7.01
CA ILE A 451 -19.53 -11.69 -7.74
C ILE A 451 -20.40 -10.99 -6.71
N PHE A 452 -20.54 -9.67 -6.83
CA PHE A 452 -21.17 -8.83 -5.82
C PHE A 452 -22.04 -7.73 -6.43
N PRO A 453 -23.10 -7.26 -5.73
CA PRO A 453 -23.93 -6.19 -6.26
C PRO A 453 -23.15 -4.87 -6.31
N SER A 454 -23.41 -4.05 -7.33
CA SER A 454 -22.86 -2.69 -7.39
C SER A 454 -23.24 -1.88 -6.14
N GLY A 455 -22.31 -1.07 -5.63
CA GLY A 455 -22.49 -0.33 -4.38
C GLY A 455 -21.98 -1.07 -3.13
N THR A 456 -21.44 -2.28 -3.27
CA THR A 456 -20.74 -2.98 -2.19
C THR A 456 -19.39 -2.32 -1.90
N ARG A 457 -19.01 -2.18 -0.61
CA ARG A 457 -17.69 -1.69 -0.21
C ARG A 457 -16.72 -2.85 -0.01
N GLY A 458 -15.43 -2.62 -0.20
CA GLY A 458 -14.40 -3.65 0.07
C GLY A 458 -14.41 -4.14 1.52
N ALA A 459 -14.73 -3.27 2.48
CA ALA A 459 -14.90 -3.67 3.89
C ALA A 459 -15.94 -4.79 4.11
N ASN A 460 -16.92 -4.96 3.21
CA ASN A 460 -17.89 -6.05 3.28
C ASN A 460 -17.31 -7.40 2.82
N MET A 461 -16.17 -7.40 2.12
CA MET A 461 -15.51 -8.58 1.55
C MET A 461 -14.21 -8.94 2.28
N GLU A 462 -13.76 -8.09 3.20
CA GLU A 462 -12.53 -8.23 3.98
C GLU A 462 -12.38 -9.64 4.58
N MET A 463 -13.47 -10.17 5.14
CA MET A 463 -13.50 -11.51 5.73
C MET A 463 -13.14 -12.64 4.74
N LEU A 464 -13.40 -12.47 3.43
CA LEU A 464 -13.11 -13.50 2.42
C LEU A 464 -11.61 -13.77 2.31
N GLY A 465 -10.78 -12.73 2.42
CA GLY A 465 -9.31 -12.85 2.44
C GLY A 465 -8.79 -13.55 3.70
N ARG A 466 -9.54 -13.48 4.80
CA ARG A 466 -9.14 -14.01 6.11
C ARG A 466 -9.70 -15.37 6.46
N ARG A 467 -10.83 -15.75 5.86
CA ARG A 467 -11.64 -16.92 6.25
C ARG A 467 -10.81 -18.19 6.39
N ALA A 468 -9.98 -18.49 5.39
CA ALA A 468 -9.17 -19.71 5.37
C ALA A 468 -8.11 -19.75 6.48
N LEU A 469 -7.54 -18.61 6.85
CA LEU A 469 -6.59 -18.48 7.97
C LEU A 469 -7.31 -18.57 9.32
N TRP A 470 -8.45 -17.90 9.47
CA TRP A 470 -9.24 -17.92 10.71
C TRP A 470 -9.69 -19.32 11.12
N GLN A 471 -9.98 -20.19 10.14
CA GLN A 471 -10.35 -21.59 10.40
C GLN A 471 -9.30 -22.38 11.18
N VAL A 472 -8.04 -21.96 11.16
CA VAL A 472 -6.93 -22.57 11.90
C VAL A 472 -6.29 -21.63 12.91
N GLY A 473 -6.97 -20.53 13.26
CA GLY A 473 -6.50 -19.58 14.26
C GLY A 473 -5.35 -18.67 13.79
N LEU A 474 -5.12 -18.56 12.48
CA LEU A 474 -4.14 -17.64 11.89
C LEU A 474 -4.81 -16.34 11.42
N ASN A 475 -4.03 -15.26 11.26
CA ASN A 475 -4.50 -13.96 10.75
C ASN A 475 -3.33 -13.12 10.20
N TYR A 476 -3.62 -12.00 9.53
CA TYR A 476 -2.63 -10.98 9.14
C TYR A 476 -2.95 -9.59 9.66
N GLY A 477 -1.92 -8.78 9.92
CA GLY A 477 -2.02 -7.48 10.62
C GLY A 477 -2.22 -6.24 9.73
N HIS A 478 -2.64 -6.41 8.47
CA HIS A 478 -2.88 -5.30 7.53
C HIS A 478 -4.21 -5.48 6.77
N GLY A 479 -4.61 -4.47 5.99
CA GLY A 479 -5.79 -4.54 5.12
C GLY A 479 -5.61 -5.52 3.97
N THR A 480 -6.71 -5.93 3.33
CA THR A 480 -6.67 -6.92 2.23
C THR A 480 -6.33 -6.31 0.86
N GLY A 481 -6.31 -4.99 0.77
CA GLY A 481 -5.90 -4.29 -0.44
C GLY A 481 -6.25 -2.81 -0.43
N HIS A 482 -5.81 -2.12 -1.47
CA HIS A 482 -5.93 -0.68 -1.69
C HIS A 482 -6.10 -0.37 -3.17
N GLY A 483 -6.56 0.84 -3.50
CA GLY A 483 -6.60 1.30 -4.88
C GLY A 483 -5.21 1.44 -5.49
N VAL A 484 -5.13 1.36 -6.83
CA VAL A 484 -3.88 1.59 -7.58
C VAL A 484 -4.11 2.68 -8.64
N GLY A 485 -3.24 3.69 -8.65
CA GLY A 485 -3.28 4.82 -9.58
C GLY A 485 -2.75 4.51 -10.98
N ASN A 486 -2.93 5.45 -11.91
CA ASN A 486 -2.39 5.35 -13.27
C ASN A 486 -1.26 6.37 -13.48
N TYR A 487 -0.01 5.94 -13.24
CA TYR A 487 1.13 6.83 -13.06
C TYR A 487 0.83 7.86 -11.94
N PHE A 488 0.41 7.33 -10.79
CA PHE A 488 0.02 8.05 -9.58
C PHE A 488 0.53 7.26 -8.36
N GLY A 489 -0.01 7.51 -7.17
CA GLY A 489 0.35 6.74 -5.98
C GLY A 489 -0.04 5.27 -6.14
N VAL A 490 0.83 4.39 -5.64
CA VAL A 490 0.56 2.94 -5.61
C VAL A 490 -0.61 2.62 -4.68
N HIS A 491 -0.72 3.33 -3.55
CA HIS A 491 -1.90 3.34 -2.69
C HIS A 491 -2.80 4.53 -3.06
N GLU A 492 -3.76 4.28 -3.95
CA GLU A 492 -4.70 5.29 -4.41
C GLU A 492 -6.03 5.25 -3.64
N TRP A 493 -6.20 6.23 -2.76
CA TRP A 493 -7.49 6.47 -2.12
C TRP A 493 -8.50 7.08 -3.10
N PRO A 494 -9.81 6.81 -2.92
CA PRO A 494 -10.43 6.14 -1.77
C PRO A 494 -10.87 4.69 -2.03
N VAL A 495 -10.24 3.98 -2.97
CA VAL A 495 -10.53 2.57 -3.27
C VAL A 495 -9.79 1.66 -2.28
N GLY A 496 -10.42 0.58 -1.82
CA GLY A 496 -9.80 -0.36 -0.89
C GLY A 496 -10.80 -1.16 -0.06
N PHE A 497 -10.28 -1.82 0.98
CA PHE A 497 -11.03 -2.72 1.86
C PHE A 497 -11.23 -2.18 3.29
N GLN A 498 -10.75 -0.97 3.58
CA GLN A 498 -10.92 -0.26 4.84
C GLN A 498 -12.32 0.37 4.97
N THR A 499 -12.73 0.70 6.20
CA THR A 499 -14.10 1.16 6.52
C THR A 499 -14.45 2.54 5.95
N ASN A 500 -13.45 3.39 5.77
CA ASN A 500 -13.59 4.72 5.16
C ASN A 500 -13.56 4.68 3.61
N ASN A 501 -13.25 3.55 2.97
CA ASN A 501 -13.30 3.47 1.51
C ASN A 501 -14.71 3.60 0.93
N ILE A 502 -14.76 4.08 -0.31
CA ILE A 502 -16.01 4.20 -1.07
C ILE A 502 -16.45 2.85 -1.65
N PRO A 503 -17.74 2.70 -2.01
CA PRO A 503 -18.21 1.53 -2.74
C PRO A 503 -17.45 1.30 -4.04
N PHE A 504 -17.20 0.03 -4.37
CA PHE A 504 -16.60 -0.35 -5.63
C PHE A 504 -17.50 0.00 -6.82
N ARG A 505 -16.86 0.47 -7.89
CA ARG A 505 -17.47 0.80 -9.17
C ARG A 505 -16.62 0.19 -10.29
N SER A 506 -17.27 -0.13 -11.40
CA SER A 506 -16.56 -0.58 -12.61
C SER A 506 -15.48 0.43 -13.01
N GLY A 507 -14.30 -0.06 -13.40
CA GLY A 507 -13.14 0.75 -13.79
C GLY A 507 -12.21 1.15 -12.64
N MET A 508 -12.55 0.85 -11.39
CA MET A 508 -11.61 0.98 -10.28
C MET A 508 -10.57 -0.16 -10.31
N PHE A 509 -9.32 0.15 -10.00
CA PHE A 509 -8.25 -0.85 -9.77
C PHE A 509 -7.98 -0.96 -8.27
N THR A 510 -7.76 -2.18 -7.79
CA THR A 510 -7.40 -2.49 -6.40
C THR A 510 -6.40 -3.64 -6.35
N SER A 511 -5.46 -3.61 -5.41
CA SER A 511 -4.72 -4.81 -4.99
C SER A 511 -5.64 -5.76 -4.21
N ILE A 512 -5.27 -7.04 -4.19
CA ILE A 512 -5.82 -8.12 -3.38
C ILE A 512 -4.62 -8.87 -2.82
N GLU A 513 -4.27 -8.59 -1.57
CA GLU A 513 -2.97 -8.91 -0.97
C GLU A 513 -3.08 -9.57 0.42
N PRO A 514 -3.83 -10.67 0.60
CA PRO A 514 -3.78 -11.38 1.89
C PRO A 514 -2.36 -11.86 2.20
N GLY A 515 -2.09 -12.03 3.49
CA GLY A 515 -0.80 -12.52 3.97
C GLY A 515 -0.89 -13.38 5.22
N TYR A 516 0.26 -13.86 5.68
CA TYR A 516 0.46 -14.47 6.99
C TYR A 516 1.92 -14.30 7.39
N TYR A 517 2.17 -13.86 8.61
CA TYR A 517 3.50 -13.55 9.11
C TYR A 517 3.71 -14.31 10.41
N LYS A 518 4.70 -15.20 10.42
CA LYS A 518 5.09 -15.97 11.58
C LYS A 518 6.39 -15.39 12.12
N ASP A 519 6.27 -14.66 13.23
CA ASP A 519 7.38 -13.95 13.86
C ASP A 519 8.64 -14.82 13.99
N ASN A 520 9.77 -14.24 13.59
CA ASN A 520 11.09 -14.87 13.62
C ASN A 520 11.24 -16.15 12.78
N ASP A 521 10.33 -16.44 11.84
CA ASP A 521 10.35 -17.67 11.04
C ASP A 521 10.21 -17.37 9.54
N PHE A 522 9.00 -17.06 9.06
CA PHE A 522 8.73 -16.74 7.66
C PHE A 522 7.52 -15.83 7.52
N GLY A 523 7.37 -15.20 6.36
CA GLY A 523 6.15 -14.51 5.98
C GLY A 523 5.74 -14.81 4.56
N ILE A 524 4.46 -14.63 4.31
CA ILE A 524 3.78 -14.88 3.05
C ILE A 524 2.90 -13.69 2.76
N ARG A 525 2.98 -13.20 1.53
CA ARG A 525 1.95 -12.34 0.94
C ARG A 525 1.78 -12.75 -0.52
N ILE A 526 0.53 -12.75 -0.96
CA ILE A 526 0.16 -13.03 -2.35
C ILE A 526 -0.69 -11.86 -2.80
N GLU A 527 -0.12 -11.05 -3.67
CA GLU A 527 -0.74 -9.83 -4.12
C GLU A 527 -0.90 -9.79 -5.62
N ASP A 528 -2.13 -9.46 -6.02
CA ASP A 528 -2.47 -9.20 -7.39
C ASP A 528 -3.31 -7.93 -7.50
N VAL A 529 -3.03 -7.12 -8.50
CA VAL A 529 -3.90 -6.01 -8.87
C VAL A 529 -5.02 -6.57 -9.73
N ALA A 530 -6.24 -6.08 -9.51
CA ALA A 530 -7.41 -6.38 -10.31
C ALA A 530 -8.22 -5.12 -10.58
N VAL A 531 -8.92 -5.13 -11.71
CA VAL A 531 -9.91 -4.08 -12.05
C VAL A 531 -11.32 -4.61 -11.83
N ILE A 532 -12.16 -3.77 -11.25
CA ILE A 532 -13.57 -4.08 -11.04
C ILE A 532 -14.30 -3.94 -12.38
N VAL A 533 -15.02 -4.98 -12.80
CA VAL A 533 -15.73 -5.05 -14.08
C VAL A 533 -17.18 -5.50 -13.88
N PRO A 534 -18.11 -5.11 -14.76
CA PRO A 534 -19.48 -5.62 -14.73
C PRO A 534 -19.52 -7.11 -15.07
N VAL A 535 -20.43 -7.85 -14.45
CA VAL A 535 -20.65 -9.27 -14.73
C VAL A 535 -22.14 -9.57 -14.89
N GLN A 536 -22.45 -10.37 -15.90
CA GLN A 536 -23.82 -10.86 -16.11
C GLN A 536 -24.10 -12.00 -15.14
N THR A 537 -25.24 -11.92 -14.44
CA THR A 537 -25.69 -12.98 -13.54
C THR A 537 -27.01 -13.57 -14.01
N LYS A 538 -27.39 -14.72 -13.46
CA LYS A 538 -28.61 -15.44 -13.86
C LYS A 538 -29.90 -14.64 -13.68
N TYR A 539 -29.98 -13.82 -12.62
CA TYR A 539 -31.21 -13.12 -12.24
C TYR A 539 -31.04 -11.60 -12.09
N GLY A 540 -29.83 -11.10 -11.83
CA GLY A 540 -29.57 -9.69 -11.61
C GLY A 540 -28.68 -9.07 -12.68
N HIS A 541 -28.91 -7.79 -12.99
CA HIS A 541 -28.21 -7.08 -14.06
C HIS A 541 -27.21 -6.02 -13.57
N ASN A 542 -27.09 -5.81 -12.25
CA ASN A 542 -26.22 -4.79 -11.66
C ASN A 542 -25.21 -5.40 -10.66
N TYR A 543 -24.33 -6.26 -11.19
CA TYR A 543 -23.31 -6.96 -10.44
C TYR A 543 -21.92 -6.69 -11.02
N LEU A 544 -20.93 -6.76 -10.16
CA LEU A 544 -19.53 -6.54 -10.44
C LEU A 544 -18.72 -7.78 -10.03
N THR A 545 -17.53 -7.92 -10.58
CA THR A 545 -16.50 -8.87 -10.18
C THR A 545 -15.11 -8.27 -10.41
N PHE A 546 -14.05 -9.01 -10.08
CA PHE A 546 -12.68 -8.60 -10.28
C PHE A 546 -12.08 -9.30 -11.52
N ASP A 547 -11.32 -8.55 -12.31
CA ASP A 547 -10.51 -9.08 -13.41
C ASP A 547 -9.04 -8.82 -13.12
N THR A 548 -8.30 -9.87 -12.81
CA THR A 548 -6.90 -9.82 -12.37
C THR A 548 -5.98 -9.35 -13.51
N VAL A 549 -5.11 -8.40 -13.21
CA VAL A 549 -4.17 -7.78 -14.16
C VAL A 549 -2.70 -8.09 -13.88
N SER A 550 -2.35 -8.53 -12.67
CA SER A 550 -1.04 -9.09 -12.37
C SER A 550 -0.89 -10.46 -13.08
N LEU A 551 0.27 -10.71 -13.71
CA LEU A 551 0.46 -11.83 -14.65
C LEU A 551 1.69 -12.69 -14.34
N VAL A 552 1.96 -12.94 -13.06
CA VAL A 552 3.08 -13.78 -12.60
C VAL A 552 2.52 -15.04 -11.92
N PRO A 553 3.01 -16.25 -12.24
CA PRO A 553 2.53 -17.48 -11.60
C PRO A 553 2.85 -17.51 -10.10
N TYR A 554 2.10 -18.31 -9.35
CA TYR A 554 2.41 -18.61 -7.94
C TYR A 554 3.35 -19.81 -7.86
N ASP A 555 4.16 -19.90 -6.80
CA ASP A 555 5.06 -21.04 -6.61
C ASP A 555 4.28 -22.32 -6.33
N ARG A 556 4.35 -23.26 -7.28
CA ARG A 556 3.65 -24.54 -7.23
C ARG A 556 4.10 -25.42 -6.07
N LYS A 557 5.34 -25.30 -5.58
CA LYS A 557 5.85 -26.11 -4.46
C LYS A 557 5.16 -25.79 -3.15
N LEU A 558 4.68 -24.56 -3.00
CA LEU A 558 4.00 -24.08 -1.80
C LEU A 558 2.49 -24.38 -1.78
N ILE A 559 1.93 -24.87 -2.90
CA ILE A 559 0.50 -25.13 -3.02
C ILE A 559 0.18 -26.57 -2.59
N ASP A 560 -0.71 -26.70 -1.61
CA ASP A 560 -1.35 -27.97 -1.26
C ASP A 560 -2.72 -28.07 -1.93
N THR A 561 -2.77 -28.76 -3.08
CA THR A 561 -4.01 -28.92 -3.85
C THR A 561 -5.10 -29.68 -3.08
N SER A 562 -4.77 -30.40 -2.00
CA SER A 562 -5.78 -31.09 -1.18
C SER A 562 -6.63 -30.13 -0.33
N LEU A 563 -6.14 -28.91 -0.08
CA LEU A 563 -6.88 -27.87 0.64
C LEU A 563 -7.74 -27.01 -0.30
N LEU A 564 -7.48 -27.04 -1.60
CA LEU A 564 -8.20 -26.23 -2.59
C LEU A 564 -9.49 -26.93 -3.04
N SER A 565 -10.56 -26.17 -3.15
CA SER A 565 -11.78 -26.64 -3.80
C SER A 565 -11.58 -26.81 -5.31
N SER A 566 -12.42 -27.64 -5.94
CA SER A 566 -12.43 -27.80 -7.40
C SER A 566 -12.65 -26.47 -8.13
N GLU A 567 -13.44 -25.58 -7.56
CA GLU A 567 -13.66 -24.27 -8.16
C GLU A 567 -12.43 -23.35 -8.04
N GLN A 568 -11.66 -23.44 -6.94
CA GLN A 568 -10.41 -22.68 -6.78
C GLN A 568 -9.32 -23.21 -7.71
N LEU A 569 -9.21 -24.53 -7.87
CA LEU A 569 -8.30 -25.14 -8.86
C LEU A 569 -8.65 -24.70 -10.28
N LYS A 570 -9.94 -24.67 -10.64
CA LYS A 570 -10.40 -24.17 -11.94
C LYS A 570 -10.06 -22.69 -12.14
N TRP A 571 -10.24 -21.86 -11.11
CA TRP A 571 -9.84 -20.45 -11.20
C TRP A 571 -8.34 -20.31 -11.45
N LEU A 572 -7.53 -21.09 -10.73
CA LEU A 572 -6.06 -21.08 -10.85
C LEU A 572 -5.59 -21.51 -12.25
N ASP A 573 -6.18 -22.56 -12.82
CA ASP A 573 -5.87 -23.01 -14.18
C ASP A 573 -6.25 -21.96 -15.24
N ASN A 574 -7.40 -21.30 -15.07
CA ASN A 574 -7.83 -20.20 -15.95
C ASN A 574 -6.91 -18.97 -15.84
N TYR A 575 -6.44 -18.66 -14.63
CA TYR A 575 -5.47 -17.60 -14.39
C TYR A 575 -4.14 -17.92 -15.09
N TYR A 576 -3.66 -19.16 -14.99
CA TYR A 576 -2.45 -19.61 -15.67
C TYR A 576 -2.57 -19.63 -17.19
N GLU A 577 -3.74 -19.97 -17.73
CA GLU A 577 -4.04 -19.80 -19.15
C GLU A 577 -3.99 -18.34 -19.59
N THR A 578 -4.53 -17.43 -18.76
CA THR A 578 -4.48 -15.99 -19.01
C THR A 578 -3.05 -15.46 -19.03
N ILE A 579 -2.20 -15.88 -18.08
CA ILE A 579 -0.77 -15.57 -18.10
C ILE A 579 -0.14 -16.00 -19.42
N ARG A 580 -0.32 -17.26 -19.85
CA ARG A 580 0.26 -17.75 -21.11
C ARG A 580 -0.18 -16.92 -22.31
N ARG A 581 -1.47 -16.60 -22.38
CA ARG A 581 -2.08 -15.87 -23.49
C ARG A 581 -1.56 -14.43 -23.60
N LEU A 582 -1.37 -13.75 -22.47
CA LEU A 582 -0.97 -12.34 -22.45
C LEU A 582 0.56 -12.16 -22.42
N MET A 583 1.28 -12.95 -21.63
CA MET A 583 2.73 -12.85 -21.49
C MET A 583 3.49 -13.49 -22.65
N GLY A 584 2.96 -14.55 -23.26
CA GLY A 584 3.62 -15.26 -24.36
C GLY A 584 4.05 -14.33 -25.51
N PRO A 585 3.12 -13.54 -26.09
CA PRO A 585 3.46 -12.59 -27.15
C PRO A 585 4.44 -11.49 -26.72
N GLU A 586 4.33 -11.00 -25.48
CA GLU A 586 5.23 -9.95 -24.98
C GLU A 586 6.66 -10.45 -24.82
N LEU A 587 6.83 -11.66 -24.28
CA LEU A 587 8.14 -12.29 -24.14
C LEU A 587 8.76 -12.59 -25.51
N ASP A 588 7.96 -13.06 -26.49
CA ASP A 588 8.44 -13.24 -27.88
C ASP A 588 8.87 -11.90 -28.49
N ARG A 589 8.09 -10.83 -28.28
CA ARG A 589 8.38 -9.48 -28.79
C ARG A 589 9.69 -8.94 -28.25
N GLN A 590 10.03 -9.25 -26.99
CA GLN A 590 11.30 -8.85 -26.36
C GLN A 590 12.45 -9.83 -26.64
N GLY A 591 12.22 -10.96 -27.33
CA GLY A 591 13.23 -11.99 -27.59
C GLY A 591 13.60 -12.84 -26.37
N LEU A 592 12.73 -12.90 -25.37
CA LEU A 592 12.95 -13.54 -24.06
C LEU A 592 12.46 -15.00 -24.05
N HIS A 593 13.12 -15.84 -24.85
CA HIS A 593 12.70 -17.23 -25.06
C HIS A 593 12.90 -18.13 -23.82
N GLU A 594 13.93 -17.89 -23.00
CA GLU A 594 14.14 -18.64 -21.76
C GLU A 594 13.06 -18.34 -20.72
N GLU A 595 12.74 -17.05 -20.55
CA GLU A 595 11.68 -16.58 -19.66
C GLU A 595 10.32 -17.13 -20.09
N LYS A 596 10.06 -17.19 -21.41
CA LYS A 596 8.84 -17.80 -21.94
C LYS A 596 8.78 -19.30 -21.61
N ALA A 597 9.86 -20.04 -21.78
CA ALA A 597 9.91 -21.46 -21.41
C ALA A 597 9.70 -21.65 -19.90
N TRP A 598 10.32 -20.80 -19.09
CA TRP A 598 10.14 -20.77 -17.64
C TRP A 598 8.68 -20.51 -17.26
N MET A 599 8.04 -19.51 -17.86
CA MET A 599 6.64 -19.17 -17.64
C MET A 599 5.69 -20.31 -18.04
N LEU A 600 5.94 -20.97 -19.18
CA LEU A 600 5.13 -22.11 -19.63
C LEU A 600 5.19 -23.27 -18.63
N LYS A 601 6.39 -23.62 -18.14
CA LYS A 601 6.58 -24.66 -17.12
C LYS A 601 5.85 -24.32 -15.81
N HIS A 602 5.94 -23.08 -15.36
CA HIS A 602 5.34 -22.65 -14.08
C HIS A 602 3.83 -22.38 -14.16
N THR A 603 3.26 -22.41 -15.35
CA THR A 603 1.81 -22.23 -15.57
C THR A 603 1.09 -23.53 -15.96
N GLU A 604 1.75 -24.70 -15.98
CA GLU A 604 1.07 -25.97 -16.27
C GLU A 604 -0.22 -26.15 -15.44
N PRO A 605 -1.31 -26.68 -16.02
CA PRO A 605 -2.56 -26.84 -15.28
C PRO A 605 -2.39 -27.82 -14.11
N PHE A 606 -3.14 -27.60 -13.03
CA PHE A 606 -3.24 -28.54 -11.90
C PHE A 606 -4.23 -29.66 -12.19
N MET A 607 -5.32 -29.36 -12.90
CA MET A 607 -6.26 -30.38 -13.34
C MET A 607 -5.79 -30.99 -14.65
N GLU A 608 -5.67 -32.33 -14.70
CA GLU A 608 -5.44 -33.03 -15.96
C GLU A 608 -6.66 -32.82 -16.89
N SER A 609 -6.41 -32.45 -18.14
CA SER A 609 -7.43 -32.38 -19.19
C SER A 609 -7.97 -33.78 -19.49
N GLY A 610 -8.95 -34.22 -18.70
CA GLY A 610 -9.54 -35.56 -18.81
C GLY A 610 -10.41 -36.02 -17.63
N SER A 611 -10.32 -35.39 -16.45
CA SER A 611 -11.19 -35.74 -15.31
C SER A 611 -12.47 -34.91 -15.27
N SER A 612 -13.22 -34.90 -16.38
CA SER A 612 -14.62 -34.47 -16.36
C SER A 612 -15.46 -35.64 -15.87
N ALA A 613 -16.09 -35.46 -14.71
CA ALA A 613 -17.30 -36.12 -14.22
C ALA A 613 -17.34 -37.66 -14.31
N SER A 614 -17.36 -38.30 -13.13
CA SER A 614 -18.06 -39.54 -12.85
C SER A 614 -18.70 -40.24 -14.07
N VAL A 615 -17.95 -41.14 -14.71
CA VAL A 615 -18.60 -42.30 -15.31
C VAL A 615 -19.11 -43.09 -14.12
N CYS A 616 -20.37 -42.87 -13.76
CA CYS A 616 -21.11 -43.83 -12.94
C CYS A 616 -20.90 -45.20 -13.59
N SER A 617 -20.11 -46.04 -12.94
CA SER A 617 -20.05 -47.48 -13.20
C SER A 617 -21.40 -48.07 -12.81
N SER A 618 -22.42 -47.83 -13.63
CA SER A 618 -23.67 -48.58 -13.70
C SER A 618 -23.68 -49.35 -15.01
N SER A 619 -22.67 -50.19 -15.21
CA SER A 619 -22.62 -51.15 -16.33
C SER A 619 -21.89 -52.43 -15.90
N MET A 620 -22.30 -53.00 -14.77
CA MET A 620 -21.95 -54.36 -14.31
C MET A 620 -23.16 -55.02 -13.62
N THR A 621 -24.38 -54.69 -14.05
CA THR A 621 -25.62 -55.28 -13.48
C THR A 621 -26.76 -55.33 -14.49
N LEU A 622 -26.46 -55.55 -15.78
CA LEU A 622 -27.47 -55.79 -16.82
C LEU A 622 -27.19 -57.03 -17.70
N ILE A 623 -26.34 -57.95 -17.22
CA ILE A 623 -26.10 -59.27 -17.87
C ILE A 623 -26.61 -60.45 -17.01
N ALA A 624 -27.12 -60.20 -15.80
CA ALA A 624 -27.62 -61.27 -14.91
C ALA A 624 -29.16 -61.40 -14.85
N LEU A 625 -29.92 -60.64 -15.67
CA LEU A 625 -31.40 -60.65 -15.66
C LEU A 625 -32.04 -61.01 -17.00
N ALA A 626 -31.26 -61.57 -17.95
CA ALA A 626 -31.74 -62.10 -19.23
C ALA A 626 -31.72 -63.64 -19.32
N ILE A 627 -31.32 -64.36 -18.26
CA ILE A 627 -31.24 -65.84 -18.25
C ILE A 627 -32.30 -66.49 -17.33
N ALA A 628 -33.06 -65.72 -16.55
CA ALA A 628 -34.11 -66.25 -15.66
C ALA A 628 -35.56 -66.17 -16.23
N LEU A 629 -35.74 -65.78 -17.50
CA LEU A 629 -37.05 -65.68 -18.16
C LEU A 629 -37.21 -66.57 -19.41
N LEU A 630 -36.32 -67.55 -19.60
CA LEU A 630 -36.38 -68.53 -20.71
C LEU A 630 -36.40 -70.00 -20.25
N GLN A 631 -36.81 -70.26 -19.00
CA GLN A 631 -37.22 -71.59 -18.52
C GLN A 631 -38.65 -71.54 -18.00
N ASN A 632 -39.58 -71.29 -18.91
CA ASN A 632 -40.99 -71.67 -18.82
C ASN A 632 -41.58 -71.51 -20.22
N ILE A 633 -41.26 -72.47 -21.10
CA ILE A 633 -42.07 -72.98 -22.22
C ILE A 633 -41.27 -74.17 -22.80
N ILE A 634 -41.97 -75.32 -22.82
CA ILE A 634 -41.59 -76.71 -23.15
C ILE A 634 -41.09 -77.52 -21.96
#